data_AF-A0A4W6BQ80-F1
#
_entry.id   AF-A0A4W6BQ80-F1
#
_cell.length_a   1.000
_cell.length_b   1.000
_cell.length_c   1.000
_cell.angle_alpha   90.00
_cell.angle_beta   90.00
_cell.angle_gamma   90.00
#
_symmetry.space_group_name_H-M   'P 1'
#
loop_
_entity.id
_entity.type
_entity.pdbx_description
1 polymer ?
#
loop_
_entity_poly.entity_id
_entity_poly.type
_entity_poly.pdbx_seq_one_letter_code
_entity_poly.pdbx_strand_id
1 'polypeptide(L)' 'MTGFLRTIASRAAPALRRHTITQTANVYTRPPKEKLGPVDIAVGLGMLSLAILGPSGWILAHLEDYKKRD' A
#
# COMPACT_ATOMS: atom_id res chain seq x y z
N MET A 1 48.04 -1.51 3.79
CA MET A 1 46.91 -0.65 4.20
C MET A 1 45.54 -1.11 3.68
N THR A 2 45.44 -2.25 2.99
CA THR A 2 44.23 -2.71 2.30
C THR A 2 43.39 -3.73 3.08
N GLY A 3 43.96 -4.42 4.06
CA GLY A 3 43.26 -5.44 4.86
C GLY A 3 42.22 -4.86 5.83
N PHE A 4 42.59 -3.80 6.56
CA PHE A 4 41.73 -3.20 7.58
C PHE A 4 40.48 -2.53 6.99
N LEU A 5 40.66 -1.81 5.88
CA LEU A 5 39.56 -1.19 5.11
C LEU A 5 38.61 -2.25 4.54
N ARG A 6 39.14 -3.38 4.07
CA ARG A 6 38.34 -4.50 3.53
C ARG A 6 37.48 -5.14 4.63
N THR A 7 38.02 -5.30 5.83
CA THR A 7 37.28 -5.86 6.96
C THR A 7 36.17 -4.92 7.41
N ILE A 8 36.43 -3.61 7.55
CA ILE A 8 35.40 -2.63 7.93
C ILE A 8 34.30 -2.54 6.87
N ALA A 9 34.67 -2.46 5.58
CA ALA A 9 33.70 -2.41 4.49
C ALA A 9 32.81 -3.66 4.44
N SER A 10 33.39 -4.85 4.66
CA SER A 10 32.65 -6.11 4.67
C SER A 10 31.65 -6.24 5.83
N ARG A 11 31.93 -5.62 6.99
CA ARG A 11 31.03 -5.64 8.15
C ARG A 11 29.99 -4.51 8.14
N ALA A 12 30.26 -3.40 7.47
CA ALA A 12 29.30 -2.29 7.28
C ALA A 12 28.33 -2.53 6.10
N ALA A 13 28.73 -3.31 5.10
CA ALA A 13 27.91 -3.60 3.92
C ALA A 13 26.53 -4.24 4.22
N PRO A 14 26.38 -5.18 5.17
CA PRO A 14 25.07 -5.73 5.53
C PRO A 14 24.15 -4.72 6.22
N ALA A 15 24.72 -3.76 6.98
CA ALA A 15 23.96 -2.71 7.65
C ALA A 15 23.42 -1.67 6.64
N LEU A 16 24.17 -1.39 5.58
CA LEU A 16 23.74 -0.55 4.44
C LEU A 16 22.76 -1.27 3.49
N ARG A 17 22.79 -2.60 3.43
CA ARG A 17 21.88 -3.43 2.59
C ARG A 17 20.51 -3.71 3.20
N ARG A 18 20.19 -3.16 4.38
CA ARG A 18 18.93 -3.42 5.11
C ARG A 18 17.64 -3.11 4.31
N HIS A 19 17.72 -2.27 3.28
CA HIS A 19 16.56 -1.91 2.45
C HIS A 19 16.34 -2.80 1.22
N THR A 20 17.30 -3.65 0.85
CA THR A 20 17.14 -4.58 -0.27
C THR A 20 16.93 -5.97 0.29
N ILE A 21 15.71 -6.26 0.75
CA ILE A 21 15.24 -7.63 0.86
C ILE A 21 15.06 -8.12 -0.58
N THR A 22 16.13 -8.69 -1.14
CA THR A 22 16.03 -9.38 -2.42
C THR A 22 15.13 -10.59 -2.19
N GLN A 23 13.91 -10.56 -2.73
CA GLN A 23 12.99 -11.68 -2.64
C GLN A 23 13.61 -12.89 -3.37
N THR A 24 14.27 -13.77 -2.63
CA THR A 24 14.93 -14.99 -3.16
C THR A 24 13.94 -16.13 -3.39
N ALA A 25 12.72 -16.02 -2.84
CA ALA A 25 11.67 -17.00 -3.03
C ALA A 25 10.98 -16.78 -4.38
N ASN A 26 10.97 -17.82 -5.21
CA ASN A 26 10.17 -17.86 -6.43
C ASN A 26 8.69 -18.00 -6.04
N VAL A 27 8.01 -16.87 -5.87
CA VAL A 27 6.57 -16.82 -5.59
C VAL A 27 5.84 -16.78 -6.93
N TYR A 28 5.32 -17.93 -7.33
CA TYR A 28 4.47 -18.06 -8.50
C TYR A 28 3.00 -18.21 -8.07
N THR A 29 2.11 -17.47 -8.74
CA THR A 29 0.67 -17.56 -8.52
C THR A 29 0.02 -18.41 -9.60
N ARG A 30 -0.96 -19.23 -9.22
CA ARG A 30 -1.78 -19.95 -10.20
C ARG A 30 -2.67 -18.95 -10.96
N PRO A 31 -3.10 -19.27 -12.20
CA PRO A 31 -4.04 -18.44 -12.91
C PRO A 31 -5.29 -18.14 -12.08
N PRO A 32 -5.92 -16.97 -12.25
CA PRO A 32 -7.11 -16.61 -11.50
C PRO A 32 -8.24 -17.60 -11.80
N LYS A 33 -8.96 -18.03 -10.75
CA LYS A 33 -10.13 -18.91 -10.88
C LYS A 33 -11.24 -18.23 -11.69
N GLU A 34 -11.37 -16.92 -11.51
CA GLU A 34 -12.30 -16.05 -12.22
C GLU A 34 -11.54 -14.81 -12.67
N LYS A 35 -11.66 -14.47 -13.94
CA LYS A 35 -11.00 -13.29 -14.51
C LYS A 35 -11.89 -12.09 -14.30
N LEU A 36 -11.45 -11.16 -13.47
CA LEU A 36 -12.11 -9.86 -13.33
C LEU A 36 -11.91 -9.06 -14.60
N GLY A 37 -13.02 -8.67 -15.24
CA GLY A 37 -13.01 -7.77 -16.38
C GLY A 37 -12.78 -6.32 -15.94
N PRO A 38 -12.49 -5.41 -16.90
CA PRO A 38 -12.37 -3.98 -16.61
C PRO A 38 -13.61 -3.39 -15.92
N VAL A 39 -14.80 -3.91 -16.26
CA VAL A 39 -16.07 -3.48 -15.67
C VAL A 39 -16.16 -3.90 -14.20
N ASP A 40 -15.84 -5.14 -13.86
CA ASP A 40 -15.90 -5.64 -12.47
C ASP A 40 -14.96 -4.85 -11.57
N ILE A 41 -13.77 -4.54 -12.08
CA ILE A 41 -12.77 -3.74 -11.36
C ILE A 41 -13.28 -2.30 -11.16
N ALA A 42 -13.83 -1.68 -12.20
CA ALA A 42 -14.36 -0.32 -12.13
C ALA A 42 -15.53 -0.22 -11.14
N VAL A 43 -16.45 -1.19 -11.17
CA VAL A 43 -17.59 -1.25 -10.25
C VAL A 43 -17.12 -1.50 -8.82
N GLY A 44 -16.22 -2.46 -8.61
CA GLY A 44 -15.69 -2.77 -7.28
C GLY A 44 -14.95 -1.58 -6.65
N LEU A 45 -14.08 -0.92 -7.42
CA LEU A 45 -13.34 0.25 -6.97
C LEU A 45 -14.28 1.44 -6.74
N GLY A 46 -15.22 1.68 -7.65
CA GLY A 46 -16.22 2.75 -7.53
C GLY A 46 -17.11 2.57 -6.30
N MET A 47 -17.63 1.36 -6.07
CA MET A 47 -18.44 1.05 -4.89
C MET A 47 -17.65 1.18 -3.60
N LEU A 48 -16.40 0.74 -3.56
CA LEU A 48 -15.52 0.93 -2.40
C LEU A 48 -15.34 2.43 -2.10
N SER A 49 -15.06 3.24 -3.12
CA SER A 49 -14.92 4.68 -2.95
C SER A 49 -16.21 5.32 -2.46
N LEU A 50 -17.37 4.96 -3.02
CA LEU A 50 -18.67 5.48 -2.60
C LEU A 50 -19.04 5.05 -1.18
N ALA A 51 -18.70 3.82 -0.77
CA ALA A 51 -18.96 3.32 0.58
C ALA A 51 -18.22 4.12 1.66
N ILE A 52 -17.02 4.63 1.35
CA ILE A 52 -16.25 5.47 2.27
C ILE A 52 -16.68 6.94 2.15
N LEU A 53 -16.67 7.48 0.93
CA LEU A 53 -16.89 8.90 0.68
C LEU A 53 -18.35 9.33 0.81
N GLY A 54 -19.31 8.43 0.61
CA GLY A 54 -20.73 8.72 0.74
C GLY A 54 -21.09 9.16 2.16
N PRO A 55 -20.88 8.32 3.19
CA PRO A 55 -21.13 8.71 4.58
C PRO A 55 -20.29 9.91 5.02
N SER A 56 -19.00 9.94 4.66
CA SER A 56 -18.13 11.07 4.99
C SER A 56 -18.61 12.38 4.37
N GLY A 57 -19.01 12.35 3.08
CA GLY A 57 -19.53 13.51 2.36
C GLY A 57 -20.84 14.00 2.95
N TRP A 58 -21.74 13.08 3.33
CA TRP A 58 -22.99 13.44 4.02
C TRP A 58 -22.72 14.15 5.34
N ILE A 59 -21.82 13.61 6.18
CA ILE A 59 -21.49 14.22 7.48
C ILE A 59 -20.88 15.61 7.27
N LEU A 60 -19.94 15.75 6.34
CA LEU A 60 -19.29 17.03 6.06
C LEU A 60 -20.27 18.08 5.52
N ALA A 61 -21.22 17.67 4.66
CA ALA A 61 -22.23 18.57 4.11
C ALA A 61 -23.18 19.14 5.18
N HIS A 62 -23.43 18.39 6.25
CA HIS A 62 -24.34 18.79 7.34
C HIS A 62 -23.64 19.41 8.55
N LEU A 63 -22.34 19.74 8.44
CA LEU A 63 -21.60 20.32 9.58
C LEU A 63 -22.19 21.63 10.11
N GLU A 64 -22.74 22.48 9.22
CA GLU A 64 -23.36 23.74 9.63
C GLU A 64 -24.66 23.51 10.41
N ASP A 65 -25.42 22.49 10.03
CA ASP A 65 -26.65 22.12 10.72
C ASP A 65 -26.35 21.49 12.08
N TYR A 66 -25.30 20.67 12.19
CA TYR A 66 -24.85 20.15 13.48
C TYR A 66 -24.28 21.22 14.42
N LYS A 67 -23.83 22.36 13.89
CA LYS A 67 -23.30 23.48 14.68
C LYS A 67 -24.42 24.35 15.27
N LYS A 68 -25.59 24.38 14.63
CA LYS A 68 -26.76 25.10 15.15
C LYS A 68 -27.26 24.34 16.39
N ARG A 69 -27.21 25.00 17.53
CA ARG A 69 -27.90 24.56 18.74
C ARG A 69 -29.17 25.39 18.84
N ASP A 70 -30.25 24.86 18.30
CA ASP A 70 -31.56 25.24 18.81
C ASP A 70 -31.68 24.83 20.28
#